data_AF-A0A3D3TB86-F1
#
_entry.id   AF-A0A3D3TB86-F1
#
_cell.length_a   1.000
_cell.length_b   1.000
_cell.length_c   1.000
_cell.angle_alpha   90.00
_cell.angle_beta   90.00
_cell.angle_gamma   90.00
#
_symmetry.space_group_name_H-M   'P 1'
#
loop_
_entity.id
_entity.type
_entity.pdbx_description
1 polymer ?
#
loop_
_entity_poly.entity_id
_entity_poly.type
_entity_poly.pdbx_seq_one_letter_code
_entity_poly.pdbx_strand_id
1 'polypeptide(L)'
;MDILKIKIMLNIPLPFSHITSKFVFDGKQYDIEDFKISFNQPVDYKGQPENEKRGGQLIVTIKQAANSSLYLWAKKSTMLKSGQVL
;
A
#
# COMPACT_ATOMS: atom_id res chain seq x y z
N MET A 1 6.26 34.60 9.19
CA MET A 1 6.65 34.62 7.77
C MET A 1 7.02 33.19 7.41
N ASP A 2 6.00 32.40 7.05
CA ASP A 2 6.15 30.96 6.90
C ASP A 2 6.65 30.62 5.50
N ILE A 3 7.81 29.96 5.46
CA ILE A 3 8.44 29.53 4.22
C ILE A 3 7.68 28.30 3.73
N LEU A 4 6.98 28.44 2.61
CA LEU A 4 6.29 27.37 1.91
C LEU A 4 7.33 26.31 1.49
N LYS A 5 7.41 25.18 2.20
CA LYS A 5 8.21 24.03 1.78
C LYS A 5 7.52 23.34 0.60
N ILE A 6 7.93 23.68 -0.62
CA ILE A 6 7.53 22.99 -1.84
C ILE A 6 8.12 21.58 -1.81
N LYS A 7 7.29 20.58 -1.53
CA LYS A 7 7.64 19.16 -1.68
C LYS A 7 7.61 18.82 -3.16
N ILE A 8 8.76 18.84 -3.82
CA ILE A 8 8.89 18.37 -5.21
C ILE A 8 8.76 16.84 -5.19
N MET A 9 7.65 16.34 -5.72
CA MET A 9 7.46 14.93 -6.02
C MET A 9 8.17 14.65 -7.35
N LEU A 10 9.35 14.03 -7.29
CA LEU A 10 10.07 13.55 -8.48
C LEU A 10 9.28 12.39 -9.10
N ASN A 11 8.54 12.66 -10.17
CA ASN A 11 7.96 11.63 -11.02
C ASN A 11 8.97 11.27 -12.10
N ILE A 12 9.91 10.38 -11.78
CA ILE A 12 10.90 9.87 -12.74
C ILE A 12 10.19 8.83 -13.63
N PRO A 13 9.97 9.09 -14.93
CA PRO A 13 9.45 8.06 -15.83
C PRO A 13 10.49 6.95 -15.94
N LEU A 14 10.18 5.78 -15.39
CA LEU A 14 11.00 4.59 -15.56
C LEU A 14 10.99 4.21 -17.06
N PRO A 15 12.15 3.91 -17.67
CA PRO A 15 12.22 3.53 -19.07
C PRO A 15 11.45 2.23 -19.28
N PHE A 16 10.29 2.31 -19.95
CA PHE A 16 9.40 1.27 -20.50
C PHE A 16 9.67 -0.21 -20.17
N SER A 17 9.93 -0.58 -18.92
CA SER A 17 9.76 -1.94 -18.47
C SER A 17 8.27 -2.11 -18.24
N HIS A 18 7.65 -3.03 -18.99
CA HIS A 18 6.28 -3.46 -18.73
C HIS A 18 6.28 -4.30 -17.44
N ILE A 19 6.48 -3.64 -16.30
CA ILE A 19 6.44 -4.25 -14.99
C ILE A 19 5.00 -4.68 -14.77
N THR A 20 4.80 -6.00 -14.71
CA THR A 20 3.50 -6.59 -14.42
C THR A 20 3.56 -7.12 -13.00
N SER A 21 2.77 -6.52 -12.11
CA SER A 21 2.67 -6.95 -10.72
C SER A 21 1.39 -7.73 -10.49
N LYS A 22 1.46 -8.70 -9.56
CA LYS A 22 0.35 -9.58 -9.21
C LYS A 22 0.04 -9.48 -7.72
N PHE A 23 -1.23 -9.37 -7.40
CA PHE A 23 -1.72 -9.54 -6.03
C PHE A 23 -2.23 -10.97 -5.85
N VAL A 24 -1.69 -11.68 -4.87
CA VAL A 24 -2.07 -13.05 -4.52
C VAL A 24 -2.90 -13.03 -3.24
N PHE A 25 -4.15 -13.48 -3.32
CA PHE A 25 -5.08 -13.55 -2.22
C PHE A 25 -5.85 -14.87 -2.25
N ASP A 26 -5.78 -15.64 -1.16
CA ASP A 26 -6.37 -16.98 -1.04
C ASP A 26 -6.03 -17.90 -2.24
N GLY A 27 -4.78 -17.84 -2.73
CA GLY A 27 -4.31 -18.63 -3.88
C GLY A 27 -4.76 -18.12 -5.25
N LYS A 28 -5.60 -17.08 -5.32
CA LYS A 28 -5.99 -16.44 -6.58
C LYS A 28 -5.08 -15.24 -6.87
N GLN A 29 -4.69 -15.09 -8.15
CA GLN A 29 -3.88 -13.98 -8.63
C GLN A 29 -4.74 -12.92 -9.33
N TYR A 30 -4.41 -11.65 -9.09
CA TYR A 30 -5.03 -10.48 -9.70
C TYR A 30 -3.95 -9.60 -10.34
N ASP A 31 -4.23 -9.04 -11.52
CA ASP A 31 -3.33 -8.02 -12.07
C ASP A 31 -3.51 -6.72 -11.33
N ILE A 32 -2.39 -6.13 -10.94
CA ILE A 32 -2.33 -4.84 -10.30
C ILE A 32 -2.33 -3.75 -11.37
N GLU A 33 -3.16 -2.73 -11.17
CA GLU A 33 -3.11 -1.47 -11.90
C GLU A 33 -2.23 -0.45 -11.18
N ASP A 34 -2.38 -0.35 -9.87
CA ASP A 34 -1.61 0.56 -9.01
C ASP A 34 -1.36 -0.09 -7.65
N PHE A 35 -0.16 0.09 -7.12
CA PHE A 35 0.25 -0.40 -5.80
C PHE A 35 0.94 0.70 -5.02
N LYS A 36 0.49 0.94 -3.80
CA LYS A 36 1.08 1.90 -2.88
C LYS A 36 1.22 1.28 -1.50
N ILE A 37 2.38 1.47 -0.90
CA ILE A 37 2.63 1.11 0.50
C ILE A 37 3.24 2.31 1.22
N SER A 38 2.79 2.56 2.44
CA SER A 38 3.32 3.61 3.30
C SER A 38 3.61 3.08 4.68
N PHE A 39 4.74 3.48 5.25
CA PHE A 39 5.11 3.18 6.63
C PHE A 39 5.23 4.51 7.37
N ASN A 40 4.68 4.57 8.58
CA ASN A 40 4.79 5.74 9.43
C ASN A 40 5.28 5.32 10.81
N GLN A 41 6.40 5.90 11.23
CA GLN A 41 6.92 5.79 12.58
C GLN A 41 6.73 7.15 13.26
N PRO A 42 5.76 7.29 14.18
CA PRO A 42 5.60 8.51 14.95
C PRO A 42 6.85 8.77 15.79
N VAL A 43 7.07 10.04 16.12
CA VAL A 43 8.15 10.51 16.99
C VAL A 43 7.57 11.24 18.19
N ASP A 44 8.25 11.15 19.33
CA ASP A 44 7.88 11.84 20.56
C ASP A 44 8.24 13.34 20.52
N TYR A 45 7.98 14.05 21.62
CA TYR A 45 8.29 15.47 21.76
C TYR A 45 9.78 15.81 21.72
N LYS A 46 10.67 14.81 21.82
CA LYS A 46 12.13 14.94 21.67
C LYS A 46 12.61 14.55 20.27
N GLY A 47 11.69 14.19 19.37
CA GLY A 47 12.01 13.70 18.03
C GLY A 47 12.55 12.28 18.00
N GLN A 48 12.39 11.51 19.07
CA GLN A 48 12.80 10.09 19.12
C GLN A 48 11.66 9.21 18.59
N PRO A 49 11.95 8.12 17.85
CA PRO A 49 10.94 7.18 17.43
C PRO A 49 10.11 6.68 18.62
N GLU A 50 8.79 6.80 18.51
CA GLU A 50 7.89 6.28 19.52
C GLU A 50 7.98 4.74 19.59
N ASN A 51 7.79 4.17 20.77
CA ASN A 51 7.94 2.72 20.97
C ASN A 51 6.84 1.91 20.26
N GLU A 52 5.66 2.50 20.03
CA GLU A 52 4.59 1.86 19.28
C GLU A 52 4.94 1.81 17.79
N LYS A 53 5.17 0.60 17.29
CA LYS A 53 5.34 0.36 15.86
C LYS A 53 3.97 0.24 15.21
N ARG A 54 3.64 1.15 14.29
CA ARG A 54 2.43 1.04 13.47
C ARG A 54 2.77 0.33 12.17
N GLY A 55 1.94 -0.64 11.79
CA GLY A 55 2.06 -1.33 10.51
C GLY A 55 1.89 -0.36 9.35
N GLY A 56 2.37 -0.76 8.17
CA GLY A 56 2.16 0.02 6.96
C GLY A 56 0.73 -0.04 6.45
N GLN A 57 0.28 1.02 5.78
CA GLN A 57 -0.94 0.97 4.97
C GLN A 57 -0.59 0.54 3.55
N LEU A 58 -1.34 -0.44 3.04
CA LEU A 58 -1.18 -0.99 1.71
C LEU A 58 -2.46 -0.74 0.92
N ILE A 59 -2.31 -0.18 -0.27
CA ILE A 59 -3.39 0.10 -1.22
C ILE A 59 -3.04 -0.61 -2.52
N VAL A 60 -3.94 -1.48 -2.97
CA VAL A 60 -3.84 -2.21 -4.25
C VAL A 60 -5.08 -1.91 -5.06
N THR A 61 -4.88 -1.46 -6.30
CA THR A 61 -5.93 -1.35 -7.31
C THR A 61 -5.80 -2.53 -8.26
N ILE A 62 -6.86 -3.33 -8.39
CA ILE A 62 -6.90 -4.51 -9.28
C ILE A 62 -7.72 -4.21 -10.53
N LYS A 63 -7.31 -4.76 -11.68
CA LYS A 63 -8.02 -4.58 -12.95
C LYS A 63 -9.29 -5.44 -13.08
N GLN A 64 -9.37 -6.53 -12.31
CA GLN A 64 -10.47 -7.50 -12.40
C GLN A 64 -11.49 -7.32 -11.29
N ALA A 65 -12.71 -7.79 -11.53
CA ALA A 65 -13.72 -7.90 -10.48
C ALA A 65 -13.23 -8.80 -9.33
N ALA A 66 -13.47 -8.35 -8.09
CA ALA A 66 -13.21 -9.12 -6.89
C ALA A 66 -14.07 -10.39 -6.86
N ASN A 67 -13.48 -11.52 -6.45
CA ASN A 67 -14.27 -12.71 -6.17
C ASN A 67 -15.00 -12.59 -4.82
N SER A 68 -15.86 -13.57 -4.52
CA SER A 68 -16.63 -13.61 -3.27
C SER A 68 -15.73 -13.57 -2.03
N SER A 69 -14.59 -14.28 -2.02
CA SER A 69 -13.68 -14.26 -0.86
C SER A 69 -13.10 -12.87 -0.60
N LEU A 70 -12.58 -12.22 -1.65
CA LEU A 70 -12.00 -10.88 -1.55
C LEU A 70 -13.05 -9.84 -1.15
N TYR A 71 -14.25 -9.94 -1.70
CA TYR A 71 -15.39 -9.08 -1.34
C TYR A 71 -15.83 -9.28 0.12
N LEU A 72 -15.95 -10.53 0.58
CA LEU A 72 -16.33 -10.83 1.97
C LEU A 72 -15.27 -10.36 2.96
N TRP A 73 -13.99 -10.48 2.60
CA TRP A 73 -12.89 -9.97 3.41
C TRP A 73 -12.94 -8.45 3.51
N ALA A 74 -13.09 -7.74 2.39
CA ALA A 74 -13.19 -6.28 2.36
C ALA A 74 -14.34 -5.72 3.22
N LYS A 75 -15.43 -6.49 3.40
CA LYS A 75 -16.57 -6.11 4.25
C LYS A 75 -16.32 -6.28 5.74
N LYS A 76 -15.31 -7.06 6.15
CA LYS A 76 -15.08 -7.42 7.56
C LYS A 76 -13.78 -6.80 8.04
N SER A 77 -13.88 -5.64 8.69
CA SER A 77 -12.73 -4.88 9.21
C SER A 77 -11.87 -5.65 10.23
N THR A 78 -12.42 -6.67 10.87
CA THR A 78 -11.72 -7.50 11.87
C THR A 78 -11.12 -8.79 11.31
N MET A 79 -11.40 -9.12 10.04
CA MET A 79 -10.90 -10.33 9.42
C MET A 79 -9.49 -10.08 8.87
N LEU A 80 -8.48 -10.67 9.50
CA LEU A 80 -7.11 -10.60 9.01
C LEU A 80 -6.85 -11.71 7.98
N LYS A 81 -6.08 -11.38 6.95
CA LYS A 81 -5.68 -12.30 5.87
C LYS A 81 -4.22 -12.09 5.51
N SER A 82 -3.58 -13.18 5.12
CA SER A 82 -2.25 -13.15 4.50
C SER A 82 -2.40 -13.05 2.98
N GLY A 83 -1.44 -12.39 2.35
CA GLY A 83 -1.38 -12.22 0.90
C GLY A 83 0.02 -11.79 0.47
N GLN A 84 0.23 -11.72 -0.84
CA GLN A 84 1.52 -11.37 -1.42
C GLN A 84 1.31 -10.41 -2.60
N VAL A 85 2.25 -9.47 -2.76
CA VAL A 85 2.40 -8.68 -3.98
C VAL A 85 3.70 -9.13 -4.62
N LEU A 86 3.63 -9.60 -5.87
CA LEU A 86 4.73 -10.11 -6.68
C LEU A 86 5.01 -9.15 -7.84
#